data_AF-A0A951T5M4-F1
#
_entry.id   AF-A0A951T5M4-F1
#
_cell.length_a   1.000
_cell.length_b   1.000
_cell.length_c   1.000
_cell.angle_alpha   90.00
_cell.angle_beta   90.00
_cell.angle_gamma   90.00
#
_symmetry.space_group_name_H-M   'P 1'
#
loop_
_entity.id
_entity.type
_entity.pdbx_description
1 polymer ?
#
loop_
_entity_poly.entity_id
_entity_poly.type
_entity_poly.pdbx_seq_one_letter_code
_entity_poly.pdbx_strand_id
1 'polypeptide(L)'
;MMEWPNPPENCSGSTQDCSRWFDYDKASNNLNVQDMLSGAPLFSLQLPGRQSMRVVSQPREAGKDWILAWEQNNNAWLVPLEKDGVPRRVLDGSRYLPGPVQWIMPPYLFCELSSTVQGLSTKALYFIEGFEKIREWSFKNTRGGVGCGGLSADKKILLGCEYLWGKGGGPSHKTMLAGVGNETPLLVMEGEALALSSDGRHILVRKGENQVLLVRVDNGQVVKAFLPEKEHYPGVAVFSPDSRRAAVFHYPKLTVVDLEEGYPEKEMVPHDVDSNFYIYNEKALCFSPDGTLLLGAGNGWAWLFNAVTGEHLHTFAEERRFAEPYHFGQGGFMKNLRRMASDYVGKVTDRYKRTPQLTCAFTMDGLRVVTVAQSMLARVWDVRTGGEVATIKTGLPETRNKGGTIENRHVLSDNGAYLFAYNSNGYGVASLWDTASGRKIKEYRLPEGVYIAVVAKDGRSVYVMIDRDVHILPGRN
;
A
#
# COMPACT_ATOMS: atom_id res chain seq x y z
N MET A 1 -35.07 32.03 -20.19
CA MET A 1 -33.99 31.38 -19.42
C MET A 1 -33.21 32.49 -18.76
N MET A 2 -33.23 32.58 -17.42
CA MET A 2 -32.29 33.48 -16.72
C MET A 2 -30.89 32.89 -16.89
N GLU A 3 -30.00 33.65 -17.51
CA GLU A 3 -28.58 33.33 -17.53
C GLU A 3 -28.04 33.59 -16.12
N TRP A 4 -27.51 32.55 -15.49
CA TRP A 4 -26.85 32.67 -14.20
C TRP A 4 -25.47 33.31 -14.41
N PRO A 5 -25.08 34.31 -13.61
CA PRO A 5 -23.76 34.91 -13.72
C PRO A 5 -22.68 33.85 -13.47
N ASN A 6 -21.62 33.89 -14.28
CA ASN A 6 -20.48 33.00 -14.09
C ASN A 6 -19.86 33.25 -12.70
N PRO A 7 -19.50 32.20 -11.95
CA PRO A 7 -18.80 32.35 -10.68
C PRO A 7 -17.51 33.17 -10.85
N PRO A 8 -17.11 33.97 -9.85
CA PRO A 8 -15.79 34.57 -9.80
C PRO A 8 -14.69 33.51 -9.92
N GLU A 9 -13.54 33.84 -10.54
CA GLU A 9 -12.43 32.89 -10.76
C GLU A 9 -11.90 32.23 -9.48
N ASN A 10 -12.08 32.86 -8.32
CA ASN A 10 -11.66 32.36 -7.01
C ASN A 10 -12.81 31.80 -6.16
N CYS A 11 -13.98 31.53 -6.75
CA CYS A 11 -15.13 31.07 -5.98
C CYS A 11 -14.88 29.71 -5.31
N SER A 12 -15.00 29.67 -3.98
CA SER A 12 -14.91 28.42 -3.19
C SER A 12 -16.27 27.71 -3.07
N GLY A 13 -17.38 28.43 -3.25
CA GLY A 13 -18.74 27.88 -3.32
C GLY A 13 -19.83 28.94 -3.30
N SER A 14 -21.09 28.52 -3.43
CA SER A 14 -22.28 29.37 -3.27
C SER A 14 -23.15 28.89 -2.10
N THR A 15 -24.05 29.73 -1.59
CA THR A 15 -25.09 29.27 -0.67
C THR A 15 -26.10 28.37 -1.37
N GLN A 16 -26.81 27.52 -0.61
CA GLN A 16 -27.74 26.53 -1.19
C GLN A 16 -28.98 27.19 -1.81
N ASP A 17 -29.34 28.39 -1.33
CA ASP A 17 -30.38 29.22 -1.92
C ASP A 17 -29.90 30.03 -3.13
N CYS A 18 -28.64 29.88 -3.52
CA CYS A 18 -28.01 30.60 -4.61
C CYS A 18 -28.12 32.12 -4.50
N SER A 19 -28.15 32.67 -3.28
CA SER A 19 -28.17 34.13 -3.06
C SER A 19 -26.78 34.75 -2.96
N ARG A 20 -25.77 33.97 -2.55
CA ARG A 20 -24.43 34.47 -2.21
C ARG A 20 -23.32 33.56 -2.74
N TRP A 21 -22.20 34.18 -3.12
CA TRP A 21 -20.93 33.50 -3.36
C TRP A 21 -20.04 33.64 -2.13
N PHE A 22 -19.13 32.69 -1.93
CA PHE A 22 -18.06 32.86 -0.97
C PHE A 22 -16.72 32.32 -1.48
N ASP A 23 -15.65 32.95 -1.03
CA ASP A 23 -14.26 32.60 -1.32
C ASP A 23 -13.49 32.50 0.00
N TYR A 24 -12.61 31.52 0.08
CA TYR A 24 -11.69 31.37 1.20
C TYR A 24 -10.29 31.85 0.80
N ASP A 25 -9.90 33.01 1.33
CA ASP A 25 -8.55 33.54 1.20
C ASP A 25 -7.62 32.87 2.22
N LYS A 26 -6.77 31.98 1.71
CA LYS A 26 -5.77 31.25 2.49
C LYS A 26 -4.71 32.16 3.12
N ALA A 27 -4.39 33.29 2.51
CA ALA A 27 -3.31 34.16 2.99
C ALA A 27 -3.74 34.95 4.23
N SER A 28 -4.97 35.48 4.21
CA SER A 28 -5.55 36.19 5.36
C SER A 28 -6.35 35.29 6.31
N ASN A 29 -6.54 34.01 5.94
CA ASN A 29 -7.42 33.07 6.65
C ASN A 29 -8.85 33.60 6.82
N ASN A 30 -9.35 34.31 5.80
CA ASN A 30 -10.68 34.91 5.79
C ASN A 30 -11.60 34.21 4.82
N LEU A 31 -12.85 34.09 5.21
CA LEU A 31 -13.95 33.71 4.34
C LEU A 31 -14.68 34.98 3.89
N ASN A 32 -14.55 35.33 2.61
CA ASN A 32 -15.18 36.48 2.01
C ASN A 32 -16.53 36.08 1.39
N VAL A 33 -17.60 36.79 1.74
CA VAL A 33 -18.96 36.53 1.24
C VAL A 33 -19.42 37.70 0.38
N GLN A 34 -19.97 37.39 -0.78
CA GLN A 34 -20.39 38.35 -1.80
C GLN A 34 -21.80 38.03 -2.29
N ASP A 35 -22.50 39.05 -2.77
CA ASP A 35 -23.80 38.89 -3.40
C ASP A 35 -23.68 38.17 -4.74
N MET A 36 -24.59 37.25 -5.05
CA MET A 36 -24.45 36.41 -6.25
C MET A 36 -24.60 37.21 -7.56
N LEU A 37 -25.52 38.17 -7.59
CA LEU A 37 -25.92 38.87 -8.81
C LEU A 37 -25.04 40.08 -9.09
N SER A 38 -24.74 40.86 -8.05
CA SER A 38 -23.97 42.09 -8.17
C SER A 38 -22.46 41.90 -7.98
N GLY A 39 -22.03 40.77 -7.38
CA GLY A 39 -20.64 40.56 -6.96
C GLY A 39 -20.19 41.50 -5.85
N ALA A 40 -21.11 42.27 -5.25
CA ALA A 40 -20.77 43.22 -4.20
C ALA A 40 -20.33 42.49 -2.92
N PRO A 41 -19.26 42.92 -2.25
CA PRO A 41 -18.85 42.34 -0.97
C PRO A 41 -19.92 42.59 0.09
N LEU A 42 -20.31 41.52 0.80
CA LEU A 42 -21.30 41.59 1.87
C LEU A 42 -20.62 41.66 3.24
N PHE A 43 -19.75 40.69 3.55
CA PHE A 43 -19.00 40.62 4.79
C PHE A 43 -17.85 39.60 4.66
N SER A 44 -16.92 39.66 5.61
CA SER A 44 -15.84 38.67 5.74
C SER A 44 -15.82 38.10 7.15
N LEU A 45 -15.51 36.81 7.28
CA LEU A 45 -15.37 36.11 8.55
C LEU A 45 -13.94 35.65 8.74
N GLN A 46 -13.33 36.08 9.85
CA GLN A 46 -12.04 35.54 10.25
C GLN A 46 -12.24 34.12 10.78
N LEU A 47 -11.54 33.19 10.17
CA LEU A 47 -11.60 31.80 10.57
C LEU A 47 -10.64 31.52 11.74
N PRO A 48 -11.02 30.64 12.68
CA PRO A 48 -10.16 30.21 13.77
C PRO A 48 -9.00 29.34 13.24
N GLY A 49 -7.93 29.26 14.02
CA GLY A 49 -6.70 28.56 13.64
C GLY A 49 -5.69 29.48 12.95
N ARG A 50 -4.38 29.18 13.13
CA ARG A 50 -3.30 29.98 12.54
C ARG A 50 -2.99 29.63 11.08
N GLN A 51 -3.55 28.54 10.54
CA GLN A 51 -3.17 28.01 9.23
C GLN A 51 -4.35 27.36 8.50
N SER A 52 -4.34 27.56 7.17
CA SER A 52 -5.24 27.05 6.11
C SER A 52 -6.37 26.10 6.51
N MET A 53 -7.62 26.49 6.20
CA MET A 53 -8.81 25.67 6.32
C MET A 53 -9.23 25.03 4.98
N ARG A 54 -9.84 23.84 5.05
CA ARG A 54 -10.54 23.21 3.92
C ARG A 54 -12.05 23.28 4.15
N VAL A 55 -12.77 23.93 3.24
CA VAL A 55 -14.25 23.93 3.21
C VAL A 55 -14.74 22.68 2.49
N VAL A 56 -15.66 21.91 3.08
CA VAL A 56 -16.07 20.59 2.53
C VAL A 56 -17.56 20.48 2.29
N SER A 57 -18.42 21.11 3.10
CA SER A 57 -19.87 21.01 2.92
C SER A 57 -20.63 22.24 3.41
N GLN A 58 -21.83 22.39 2.86
CA GLN A 58 -22.73 23.54 3.07
C GLN A 58 -24.10 23.06 3.57
N PRO A 59 -24.24 22.67 4.85
CA PRO A 59 -25.54 22.31 5.38
C PRO A 59 -26.39 23.56 5.60
N ARG A 60 -27.66 23.48 5.20
CA ARG A 60 -28.68 24.48 5.55
C ARG A 60 -29.59 23.91 6.62
N GLU A 61 -29.69 24.61 7.74
CA GLU A 61 -30.56 24.21 8.85
C GLU A 61 -31.26 25.45 9.42
N ALA A 62 -32.57 25.33 9.66
CA ALA A 62 -33.40 26.43 10.19
C ALA A 62 -33.27 27.76 9.39
N GLY A 63 -33.09 27.66 8.07
CA GLY A 63 -32.95 28.82 7.18
C GLY A 63 -31.56 29.49 7.18
N LYS A 64 -30.59 28.96 7.93
CA LYS A 64 -29.20 29.44 7.94
C LYS A 64 -28.29 28.53 7.13
N ASP A 65 -27.40 29.14 6.35
CA ASP A 65 -26.31 28.44 5.68
C ASP A 65 -25.11 28.35 6.62
N TRP A 66 -24.51 27.16 6.66
CA TRP A 66 -23.30 26.90 7.43
C TRP A 66 -22.22 26.40 6.50
N ILE A 67 -20.97 26.58 6.93
CA ILE A 67 -19.80 25.95 6.33
C ILE A 67 -19.22 25.01 7.36
N LEU A 68 -19.05 23.74 6.95
CA LEU A 68 -18.20 22.82 7.67
C LEU A 68 -16.78 22.92 7.12
N ALA A 69 -15.85 23.30 8.00
CA ALA A 69 -14.45 23.50 7.65
C ALA A 69 -13.51 22.75 8.59
N TRP A 70 -12.36 22.34 8.07
CA TRP A 70 -11.31 21.66 8.83
C TRP A 70 -10.03 22.46 8.82
N GLU A 71 -9.35 22.56 9.97
CA GLU A 71 -7.99 23.11 10.06
C GLU A 71 -6.91 22.02 9.96
N GLN A 72 -5.64 22.41 9.85
CA GLN A 72 -4.52 21.46 9.72
C GLN A 72 -4.36 20.46 10.88
N ASN A 73 -4.79 20.80 12.09
CA ASN A 73 -4.78 19.88 13.24
C ASN A 73 -6.04 19.01 13.30
N ASN A 74 -6.81 18.93 12.20
CA ASN A 74 -8.02 18.12 12.09
C ASN A 74 -9.20 18.56 12.99
N ASN A 75 -9.15 19.74 13.60
CA ASN A 75 -10.33 20.29 14.26
C ASN A 75 -11.38 20.65 13.19
N ALA A 76 -12.63 20.27 13.43
CA ALA A 76 -13.73 20.66 12.57
C ALA A 76 -14.49 21.84 13.20
N TRP A 77 -14.77 22.82 12.35
CA TRP A 77 -15.40 24.08 12.68
C TRP A 77 -16.69 24.20 11.88
N LEU A 78 -17.76 24.58 12.59
CA LEU A 78 -19.00 24.98 11.97
C LEU A 78 -19.04 26.52 11.95
N VAL A 79 -19.04 27.08 10.74
CA VAL A 79 -18.96 28.51 10.49
C VAL A 79 -20.31 29.00 9.96
N PRO A 80 -21.04 29.85 10.68
CA PRO A 80 -22.29 30.41 10.18
C PRO A 80 -22.02 31.45 9.10
N LEU A 81 -22.68 31.36 7.95
CA LEU A 81 -22.61 32.36 6.87
C LEU A 81 -23.52 33.56 7.18
N GLU A 82 -23.22 34.27 8.26
CA GLU A 82 -23.89 35.50 8.67
C GLU A 82 -22.88 36.55 9.11
N LYS A 83 -23.24 37.83 8.97
CA LYS A 83 -22.40 38.93 9.42
C LYS A 83 -22.14 38.79 10.92
N ASP A 84 -20.87 38.91 11.32
CA ASP A 84 -20.40 38.73 12.72
C ASP A 84 -20.63 37.32 13.31
N GLY A 85 -20.87 36.34 12.44
CA GLY A 85 -21.02 34.94 12.82
C GLY A 85 -19.77 34.37 13.49
N VAL A 86 -19.92 33.74 14.65
CA VAL A 86 -18.79 33.18 15.42
C VAL A 86 -18.60 31.70 15.08
N PRO A 87 -17.45 31.30 14.49
CA PRO A 87 -17.12 29.90 14.25
C PRO A 87 -17.11 29.08 15.54
N ARG A 88 -17.72 27.90 15.50
CA ARG A 88 -17.78 26.98 16.64
C ARG A 88 -16.99 25.72 16.35
N ARG A 89 -16.08 25.35 17.25
CA ARG A 89 -15.41 24.05 17.15
C ARG A 89 -16.43 22.98 17.50
N VAL A 90 -16.76 22.15 16.52
CA VAL A 90 -17.71 21.05 16.70
C VAL A 90 -17.00 19.73 16.95
N LEU A 91 -15.73 19.61 16.55
CA LEU A 91 -14.92 18.42 16.76
C LEU A 91 -13.47 18.78 17.10
N ASP A 92 -12.92 18.04 18.05
CA ASP A 92 -11.49 18.06 18.39
C ASP A 92 -10.71 17.08 17.51
N GLY A 93 -9.56 17.51 17.00
CA GLY A 93 -8.75 16.80 16.02
C GLY A 93 -8.10 15.52 16.54
N SER A 94 -8.11 15.30 17.86
CA SER A 94 -7.59 14.10 18.52
C SER A 94 -8.27 12.79 18.11
N ARG A 95 -9.46 12.85 17.48
CA ARG A 95 -10.26 11.67 17.09
C ARG A 95 -10.34 11.40 15.60
N TYR A 96 -9.71 12.21 14.75
CA TYR A 96 -9.79 12.07 13.30
C TYR A 96 -8.45 11.78 12.66
N LEU A 97 -8.45 10.87 11.69
CA LEU A 97 -7.27 10.57 10.88
C LEU A 97 -6.86 11.82 10.09
N PRO A 98 -5.58 12.25 10.10
CA PRO A 98 -5.09 13.46 9.43
C PRO A 98 -5.42 13.58 7.93
N GLY A 99 -5.77 12.46 7.31
CA GLY A 99 -6.26 12.35 5.94
C GLY A 99 -6.40 10.88 5.56
N PRO A 100 -6.80 10.57 4.31
CA PRO A 100 -6.85 9.19 3.83
C PRO A 100 -5.56 8.42 4.11
N VAL A 101 -5.68 7.35 4.89
CA VAL A 101 -4.57 6.47 5.26
C VAL A 101 -4.17 5.65 4.05
N GLN A 102 -2.89 5.78 3.66
CA GLN A 102 -2.30 5.01 2.58
C GLN A 102 -1.59 3.77 3.15
N TRP A 103 -0.84 3.94 4.26
CA TRP A 103 -0.17 2.83 4.95
C TRP A 103 -0.24 2.98 6.46
N ILE A 104 -0.28 1.82 7.14
CA ILE A 104 -0.08 1.70 8.58
C ILE A 104 1.30 1.06 8.78
N MET A 105 2.21 1.74 9.45
CA MET A 105 3.59 1.32 9.65
C MET A 105 3.99 1.53 11.12
N PRO A 106 3.47 0.73 12.07
CA PRO A 106 3.56 1.02 13.49
C PRO A 106 4.99 1.35 13.95
N PRO A 107 5.20 2.43 14.72
CA PRO A 107 4.19 3.29 15.37
C PRO A 107 3.68 4.45 14.50
N TYR A 108 3.85 4.41 13.18
CA TYR A 108 3.55 5.50 12.26
C TYR A 108 2.32 5.25 11.38
N LEU A 109 1.67 6.35 11.00
CA LEU A 109 0.58 6.40 10.04
C LEU A 109 0.99 7.26 8.84
N PHE A 110 0.85 6.74 7.63
CA PHE A 110 1.14 7.49 6.41
C PHE A 110 -0.16 7.91 5.72
N CYS A 111 -0.37 9.22 5.62
CA CYS A 111 -1.61 9.82 5.15
C CYS A 111 -1.39 10.70 3.91
N GLU A 112 -2.42 10.76 3.07
CA GLU A 112 -2.54 11.78 2.03
C GLU A 112 -3.32 12.98 2.58
N LEU A 113 -2.78 14.21 2.44
CA LEU A 113 -3.39 15.41 3.02
C LEU A 113 -4.20 16.21 2.00
N SER A 114 -3.69 16.33 0.77
CA SER A 114 -4.43 16.96 -0.31
C SER A 114 -4.06 16.35 -1.65
N SER A 115 -5.08 16.05 -2.43
CA SER A 115 -5.00 15.91 -3.86
C SER A 115 -5.88 16.99 -4.48
N THR A 116 -5.44 17.59 -5.58
CA THR A 116 -6.25 18.35 -6.57
C THR A 116 -6.37 19.87 -6.49
N VAL A 117 -5.93 20.57 -5.45
CA VAL A 117 -5.91 22.06 -5.50
C VAL A 117 -4.52 22.52 -5.94
N GLN A 118 -4.38 22.94 -7.21
CA GLN A 118 -3.16 23.45 -7.88
C GLN A 118 -2.13 22.43 -8.39
N GLY A 119 -2.46 21.14 -8.52
CA GLY A 119 -1.52 20.14 -9.06
C GLY A 119 -0.35 19.84 -8.11
N LEU A 120 -0.53 20.09 -6.81
CA LEU A 120 0.36 19.66 -5.75
C LEU A 120 -0.30 18.50 -4.99
N SER A 121 0.43 17.40 -4.80
CA SER A 121 0.02 16.30 -3.94
C SER A 121 0.93 16.26 -2.73
N THR A 122 0.31 16.22 -1.56
CA THR A 122 1.00 16.28 -0.27
C THR A 122 0.69 15.02 0.53
N LYS A 123 1.75 14.38 1.01
CA LYS A 123 1.70 13.19 1.88
C LYS A 123 2.45 13.49 3.17
N ALA A 124 2.02 12.89 4.27
CA ALA A 124 2.66 13.09 5.56
C ALA A 124 2.68 11.82 6.39
N LEU A 125 3.71 11.74 7.24
CA LEU A 125 3.89 10.67 8.21
C LEU A 125 3.58 11.20 9.60
N TYR A 126 2.75 10.50 10.35
CA TYR A 126 2.32 10.85 11.70
C TYR A 126 2.68 9.75 12.69
N PHE A 127 2.87 10.08 13.96
CA PHE A 127 2.74 9.09 15.02
C PHE A 127 1.28 8.64 15.13
N ILE A 128 1.05 7.34 15.27
CA ILE A 128 -0.31 6.80 15.48
C ILE A 128 -0.87 7.31 16.81
N GLU A 129 -0.03 7.37 17.85
CA GLU A 129 -0.39 7.98 19.12
C GLU A 129 -0.34 9.51 18.99
N GLY A 130 -1.46 10.18 19.29
CA GLY A 130 -1.55 11.63 19.30
C GLY A 130 -1.57 12.33 17.94
N PHE A 131 -1.37 11.60 16.83
CA PHE A 131 -1.35 12.16 15.46
C PHE A 131 -0.36 13.32 15.26
N GLU A 132 0.80 13.24 15.91
CA GLU A 132 1.87 14.24 15.72
C GLU A 132 2.55 14.05 14.36
N LYS A 133 2.62 15.12 13.55
CA LYS A 133 3.26 15.10 12.22
C LYS A 133 4.78 15.02 12.36
N ILE A 134 5.40 14.02 11.73
CA ILE A 134 6.86 13.81 11.76
C ILE A 134 7.53 14.34 10.50
N ARG A 135 6.94 14.07 9.34
CA ARG A 135 7.48 14.42 8.02
C ARG A 135 6.36 14.73 7.05
N GLU A 136 6.66 15.58 6.09
CA GLU A 136 5.77 15.94 5.00
C GLU A 136 6.55 16.01 3.70
N TRP A 137 5.92 15.53 2.63
CA TRP A 137 6.41 15.59 1.26
C TRP A 137 5.33 16.21 0.39
N SER A 138 5.74 17.16 -0.44
CA SER A 138 4.87 17.83 -1.38
C SER A 138 5.50 17.73 -2.76
N PHE A 139 4.74 17.32 -3.77
CA PHE A 139 5.26 17.17 -5.13
C PHE A 139 4.23 17.65 -6.15
N LYS A 140 4.73 18.31 -7.20
CA LYS A 140 3.89 18.72 -8.33
C LYS A 140 3.57 17.50 -9.19
N ASN A 141 2.29 17.24 -9.45
CA ASN A 141 1.83 16.18 -10.35
C ASN A 141 1.25 16.77 -11.65
N THR A 142 1.36 16.02 -12.74
CA THR A 142 1.06 16.53 -14.09
C THR A 142 -0.34 16.21 -14.60
N ARG A 143 -1.06 15.28 -13.96
CA ARG A 143 -2.53 15.07 -13.99
C ARG A 143 -2.95 13.70 -13.43
N GLY A 144 -1.98 12.84 -13.08
CA GLY A 144 -2.22 11.52 -12.50
C GLY A 144 -2.24 11.53 -10.98
N GLY A 145 -2.99 10.60 -10.37
CA GLY A 145 -2.82 10.28 -8.96
C GLY A 145 -1.40 9.71 -8.75
N VAL A 146 -0.75 10.11 -7.66
CA VAL A 146 0.56 9.56 -7.27
C VAL A 146 0.34 8.51 -6.20
N GLY A 147 0.54 7.25 -6.59
CA GLY A 147 0.70 6.15 -5.64
C GLY A 147 2.07 6.28 -4.97
N CYS A 148 2.15 5.92 -3.70
CA CYS A 148 3.44 5.83 -3.03
C CYS A 148 3.93 4.37 -3.10
N GLY A 149 5.23 4.18 -3.29
CA GLY A 149 5.86 2.85 -3.47
C GLY A 149 6.85 2.48 -2.36
N GLY A 150 7.27 3.42 -1.51
CA GLY A 150 8.12 3.13 -0.35
C GLY A 150 8.73 4.37 0.29
N LEU A 151 9.43 4.17 1.40
CA LEU A 151 10.19 5.18 2.14
C LEU A 151 11.60 4.67 2.40
N SER A 152 12.59 5.56 2.33
CA SER A 152 13.93 5.32 2.90
C SER A 152 13.86 5.07 4.41
N ALA A 153 14.83 4.36 4.96
CA ALA A 153 14.85 3.98 6.39
C ALA A 153 14.88 5.20 7.32
N ASP A 154 15.56 6.27 6.92
CA ASP A 154 15.61 7.54 7.66
C ASP A 154 14.38 8.44 7.43
N LYS A 155 13.44 7.98 6.58
CA LYS A 155 12.20 8.66 6.20
C LYS A 155 12.45 10.06 5.65
N LYS A 156 13.54 10.28 4.92
CA LYS A 156 13.78 11.55 4.22
C LYS A 156 13.39 11.51 2.75
N ILE A 157 13.45 10.34 2.14
CA ILE A 157 13.07 10.11 0.75
C ILE A 157 11.78 9.30 0.70
N LEU A 158 10.80 9.83 -0.04
CA LEU A 158 9.55 9.18 -0.41
C LEU A 158 9.60 8.77 -1.87
N LEU A 159 9.26 7.52 -2.14
CA LEU A 159 9.08 7.00 -3.49
C LEU A 159 7.62 7.14 -3.93
N GLY A 160 7.40 7.88 -5.01
CA GLY A 160 6.12 8.04 -5.68
C GLY A 160 6.12 7.50 -7.11
N CYS A 161 4.96 7.06 -7.58
CA CYS A 161 4.70 6.68 -8.96
C CYS A 161 3.43 7.39 -9.44
N GLU A 162 3.55 8.24 -10.46
CA GLU A 162 2.43 8.87 -11.15
C GLU A 162 1.92 7.93 -12.26
N TYR A 163 0.60 7.70 -12.27
CA TYR A 163 -0.08 6.93 -13.32
C TYR A 163 -0.64 7.90 -14.37
N LEU A 164 -0.12 7.82 -15.59
CA LEU A 164 -0.51 8.69 -16.70
C LEU A 164 -1.45 7.92 -17.65
N TRP A 165 -2.66 8.46 -17.82
CA TRP A 165 -3.66 7.96 -18.75
C TRP A 165 -3.66 8.84 -20.01
N GLY A 166 -3.09 8.34 -21.11
CA GLY A 166 -3.10 9.02 -22.40
C GLY A 166 -4.40 8.78 -23.18
N LYS A 167 -4.82 9.75 -24.00
CA LYS A 167 -5.83 9.50 -25.05
C LYS A 167 -5.18 8.65 -26.15
N GLY A 168 -5.35 7.33 -26.09
CA GLY A 168 -4.95 6.39 -27.15
C GLY A 168 -3.60 5.69 -26.99
N GLY A 169 -2.85 6.00 -25.92
CA GLY A 169 -1.69 5.21 -25.49
C GLY A 169 -2.01 4.49 -24.18
N GLY A 170 -1.55 3.25 -24.03
CA GLY A 170 -1.74 2.48 -22.80
C GLY A 170 -1.22 3.19 -21.54
N PRO A 171 -1.48 2.65 -20.34
CA PRO A 171 -1.03 3.25 -19.10
C PRO A 171 0.50 3.42 -19.12
N SER A 172 0.97 4.65 -18.89
CA SER A 172 2.39 4.93 -18.69
C SER A 172 2.65 5.35 -17.25
N HIS A 173 3.81 4.98 -16.73
CA HIS A 173 4.21 5.22 -15.35
C HIS A 173 5.38 6.19 -15.30
N LYS A 174 5.38 7.05 -14.28
CA LYS A 174 6.48 7.98 -14.02
C LYS A 174 6.88 7.88 -12.56
N THR A 175 8.13 7.47 -12.34
CA THR A 175 8.73 7.36 -11.02
C THR A 175 9.27 8.70 -10.56
N MET A 176 9.03 9.02 -9.29
CA MET A 176 9.46 10.26 -8.66
C MET A 176 10.00 9.98 -7.26
N LEU A 177 11.15 10.56 -6.93
CA LEU A 177 11.69 10.56 -5.57
C LEU A 177 11.54 11.95 -4.97
N ALA A 178 10.83 12.07 -3.85
CA ALA A 178 10.62 13.34 -3.16
C ALA A 178 11.45 13.40 -1.88
N GLY A 179 12.16 14.50 -1.67
CA GLY A 179 12.80 14.83 -0.40
C GLY A 179 11.82 15.53 0.55
N VAL A 180 12.04 15.43 1.85
CA VAL A 180 11.24 16.14 2.86
C VAL A 180 11.29 17.65 2.60
N GLY A 181 10.12 18.28 2.52
CA GLY A 181 10.00 19.73 2.30
C GLY A 181 10.38 20.22 0.89
N ASN A 182 10.76 19.34 -0.03
CA ASN A 182 11.15 19.72 -1.39
C ASN A 182 9.98 19.56 -2.36
N GLU A 183 9.53 20.67 -2.98
CA GLU A 183 8.51 20.62 -4.03
C GLU A 183 9.02 20.04 -5.35
N THR A 184 10.32 20.18 -5.61
CA THR A 184 10.99 19.60 -6.78
C THR A 184 11.50 18.20 -6.42
N PRO A 185 11.15 17.17 -7.20
CA PRO A 185 11.63 15.82 -6.96
C PRO A 185 13.16 15.73 -7.07
N LEU A 186 13.78 14.90 -6.24
CA LEU A 186 15.19 14.53 -6.27
C LEU A 186 15.54 13.78 -7.56
N LEU A 187 14.61 12.95 -8.03
CA LEU A 187 14.73 12.18 -9.26
C LEU A 187 13.37 12.07 -9.92
N VAL A 188 13.34 12.16 -11.25
CA VAL A 188 12.17 11.89 -12.08
C VAL A 188 12.60 11.00 -13.24
N MET A 189 11.93 9.87 -13.41
CA MET A 189 12.26 8.90 -14.46
C MET A 189 11.00 8.23 -15.01
N GLU A 190 11.01 7.86 -16.29
CA GLU A 190 9.97 7.04 -16.89
C GLU A 190 10.04 5.59 -16.40
N GLY A 191 8.88 5.02 -16.07
CA GLY A 191 8.76 3.66 -15.54
C GLY A 191 8.04 3.60 -14.19
N GLU A 192 7.61 2.40 -13.81
CA GLU A 192 7.02 2.09 -12.50
C GLU A 192 8.11 1.77 -11.49
N ALA A 193 8.07 2.37 -10.31
CA ALA A 193 9.03 2.04 -9.27
C ALA A 193 8.69 0.70 -8.62
N LEU A 194 9.69 -0.18 -8.51
CA LEU A 194 9.54 -1.48 -7.88
C LEU A 194 10.03 -1.48 -6.42
N ALA A 195 11.17 -0.84 -6.16
CA ALA A 195 11.75 -0.79 -4.82
C ALA A 195 12.70 0.41 -4.64
N LEU A 196 12.81 0.89 -3.40
CA LEU A 196 13.79 1.88 -2.95
C LEU A 196 14.71 1.20 -1.92
N SER A 197 16.01 1.38 -2.07
CA SER A 197 17.01 0.93 -1.07
C SER A 197 16.81 1.63 0.28
N SER A 198 17.17 0.96 1.37
CA SER A 198 16.95 1.50 2.72
C SER A 198 17.76 2.77 2.99
N ASP A 199 18.96 2.87 2.42
CA ASP A 199 19.79 4.08 2.45
C ASP A 199 19.36 5.17 1.45
N GLY A 200 18.41 4.86 0.57
CA GLY A 200 17.86 5.77 -0.44
C GLY A 200 18.80 6.09 -1.60
N ARG A 201 19.91 5.36 -1.77
CA ARG A 201 20.92 5.63 -2.80
C ARG A 201 20.65 4.95 -4.13
N HIS A 202 19.88 3.87 -4.12
CA HIS A 202 19.49 3.11 -5.31
C HIS A 202 17.99 2.88 -5.38
N ILE A 203 17.47 2.80 -6.61
CA ILE A 203 16.08 2.50 -6.92
C ILE A 203 16.01 1.47 -8.04
N LEU A 204 15.02 0.58 -7.97
CA LEU A 204 14.67 -0.36 -9.03
C LEU A 204 13.42 0.16 -9.76
N VAL A 205 13.51 0.34 -11.07
CA VAL A 205 12.43 0.92 -11.90
C VAL A 205 12.11 -0.03 -13.05
N ARG A 206 10.84 -0.37 -13.24
CA ARG A 206 10.35 -1.08 -14.41
C ARG A 206 10.05 -0.11 -15.55
N LYS A 207 10.80 -0.23 -16.64
CA LYS A 207 10.58 0.55 -17.86
C LYS A 207 9.86 -0.31 -18.90
N GLY A 208 8.65 0.12 -19.29
CA GLY A 208 7.81 -0.67 -20.21
C GLY A 208 7.37 -2.01 -19.61
N GLU A 209 7.19 -3.02 -20.45
CA GLU A 209 6.68 -4.33 -20.03
C GLU A 209 7.78 -5.30 -19.59
N ASN A 210 9.02 -5.11 -20.03
CA ASN A 210 10.07 -6.15 -19.99
C ASN A 210 11.46 -5.60 -19.63
N GLN A 211 11.56 -4.56 -18.81
CA GLN A 211 12.88 -4.09 -18.39
C GLN A 211 12.85 -3.60 -16.96
N VAL A 212 13.73 -4.16 -16.12
CA VAL A 212 14.01 -3.63 -14.78
C VAL A 212 15.34 -2.91 -14.82
N LEU A 213 15.39 -1.69 -14.32
CA LEU A 213 16.57 -0.84 -14.26
C LEU A 213 17.00 -0.70 -12.81
N LEU A 214 18.28 -0.92 -12.53
CA LEU A 214 18.92 -0.50 -11.29
C LEU A 214 19.53 0.88 -11.52
N VAL A 215 19.11 1.84 -10.71
CA VAL A 215 19.41 3.25 -10.92
C VAL A 215 19.99 3.85 -9.64
N ARG A 216 21.05 4.66 -9.81
CA ARG A 216 21.59 5.51 -8.74
C ARG A 216 20.76 6.77 -8.59
N VAL A 217 20.38 7.09 -7.36
CA VAL A 217 19.47 8.20 -7.04
C VAL A 217 20.16 9.56 -7.18
N ASP A 218 21.45 9.65 -6.88
CA ASP A 218 22.19 10.92 -6.82
C ASP A 218 22.40 11.58 -8.18
N ASN A 219 22.55 10.79 -9.24
CA ASN A 219 22.77 11.27 -10.61
C ASN A 219 21.78 10.71 -11.64
N GLY A 220 20.82 9.88 -11.22
CA GLY A 220 19.86 9.22 -12.11
C GLY A 220 20.49 8.21 -13.07
N GLN A 221 21.74 7.80 -12.84
CA GLN A 221 22.46 6.88 -13.73
C GLN A 221 21.89 5.48 -13.62
N VAL A 222 21.48 4.93 -14.77
CA VAL A 222 21.19 3.50 -14.91
C VAL A 222 22.52 2.74 -14.85
N VAL A 223 22.72 1.97 -13.78
CA VAL A 223 23.95 1.17 -13.60
C VAL A 223 23.78 -0.25 -14.12
N LYS A 224 22.55 -0.75 -14.18
CA LYS A 224 22.23 -2.07 -14.75
C LYS A 224 20.83 -2.09 -15.34
N ALA A 225 20.64 -2.89 -16.40
CA ALA A 225 19.35 -3.23 -16.96
C ALA A 225 19.19 -4.76 -17.02
N PHE A 226 18.05 -5.26 -16.58
CA PHE A 226 17.68 -6.68 -16.61
C PHE A 226 16.54 -6.86 -17.61
N LEU A 227 16.71 -7.83 -18.51
CA LEU A 227 15.78 -8.13 -19.60
C LEU A 227 15.29 -9.58 -19.44
N PRO A 228 13.99 -9.82 -19.22
CA PRO A 228 13.45 -11.17 -19.16
C PRO A 228 13.43 -11.79 -20.56
N GLU A 229 13.51 -13.11 -20.63
CA GLU A 229 13.42 -13.87 -21.88
C GLU A 229 11.99 -13.95 -22.42
N LYS A 230 10.99 -13.77 -21.56
CA LYS A 230 9.57 -13.83 -21.91
C LYS A 230 8.91 -12.46 -21.79
N GLU A 231 8.16 -12.08 -22.81
CA GLU A 231 7.38 -10.84 -22.82
C GLU A 231 6.23 -10.87 -21.79
N HIS A 232 5.88 -9.69 -21.26
CA HIS A 232 4.79 -9.39 -20.33
C HIS A 232 4.99 -9.91 -18.89
N TYR A 233 6.23 -9.86 -18.38
CA TYR A 233 6.51 -10.21 -16.98
C TYR A 233 6.86 -8.97 -16.14
N PRO A 234 6.07 -8.62 -15.10
CA PRO A 234 6.19 -7.33 -14.41
C PRO A 234 7.46 -7.13 -13.57
N GLY A 235 8.38 -8.10 -13.51
CA GLY A 235 9.66 -8.00 -12.79
C GLY A 235 9.47 -7.88 -11.28
N VAL A 236 9.91 -8.87 -10.51
CA VAL A 236 9.90 -8.75 -9.04
C VAL A 236 11.29 -8.34 -8.59
N ALA A 237 11.40 -7.27 -7.81
CA ALA A 237 12.69 -6.72 -7.41
C ALA A 237 12.66 -6.20 -5.98
N VAL A 238 13.71 -6.49 -5.21
CA VAL A 238 13.85 -6.09 -3.80
C VAL A 238 15.29 -5.71 -3.47
N PHE A 239 15.48 -4.88 -2.46
CA PHE A 239 16.80 -4.59 -1.88
C PHE A 239 17.01 -5.37 -0.58
N SER A 240 18.25 -5.70 -0.26
CA SER A 240 18.60 -6.21 1.06
C SER A 240 18.44 -5.10 2.12
N PRO A 241 18.11 -5.45 3.39
CA PRO A 241 17.91 -4.45 4.45
C PRO A 241 19.13 -3.56 4.71
N ASP A 242 20.33 -4.10 4.52
CA ASP A 242 21.60 -3.38 4.68
C ASP A 242 21.97 -2.51 3.46
N SER A 243 21.13 -2.47 2.42
CA SER A 243 21.37 -1.74 1.16
C SER A 243 22.65 -2.16 0.43
N ARG A 244 23.15 -3.37 0.68
CA ARG A 244 24.34 -3.91 -0.02
C ARG A 244 24.01 -4.74 -1.24
N ARG A 245 22.76 -5.19 -1.41
CA ARG A 245 22.35 -6.07 -2.51
C ARG A 245 20.99 -5.68 -3.07
N ALA A 246 20.79 -6.00 -4.34
CA ALA A 246 19.48 -6.02 -4.98
C ALA A 246 19.23 -7.41 -5.57
N ALA A 247 18.02 -7.93 -5.43
CA ALA A 247 17.58 -9.14 -6.11
C ALA A 247 16.52 -8.76 -7.16
N VAL A 248 16.67 -9.26 -8.37
CA VAL A 248 15.76 -9.02 -9.49
C VAL A 248 15.40 -10.36 -10.12
N PHE A 249 14.12 -10.69 -10.10
CA PHE A 249 13.55 -11.79 -10.86
C PHE A 249 13.10 -11.27 -12.22
N HIS A 250 13.85 -11.63 -13.25
CA HIS A 250 13.58 -11.34 -14.66
C HIS A 250 13.45 -12.69 -15.38
N TYR A 251 12.20 -13.14 -15.54
CA TYR A 251 11.90 -14.51 -15.92
C TYR A 251 12.74 -15.03 -17.12
N PRO A 252 13.31 -16.25 -17.04
CA PRO A 252 13.21 -17.21 -15.93
C PRO A 252 14.27 -17.01 -14.83
N LYS A 253 15.07 -15.95 -14.88
CA LYS A 253 16.27 -15.80 -14.05
C LYS A 253 16.00 -15.00 -12.78
N LEU A 254 16.67 -15.39 -11.70
CA LEU A 254 16.78 -14.60 -10.48
C LEU A 254 18.23 -14.17 -10.32
N THR A 255 18.48 -12.87 -10.32
CA THR A 255 19.84 -12.32 -10.21
C THR A 255 19.97 -11.50 -8.94
N VAL A 256 21.03 -11.75 -8.17
CA VAL A 256 21.49 -10.87 -7.10
C VAL A 256 22.64 -10.03 -7.61
N VAL A 257 22.60 -8.73 -7.32
CA VAL A 257 23.67 -7.78 -7.63
C VAL A 257 24.15 -7.17 -6.32
N ASP A 258 25.45 -7.25 -6.05
CA ASP A 258 26.04 -6.50 -4.95
C ASP A 258 26.18 -5.01 -5.36
N LEU A 259 25.77 -4.10 -4.49
CA LEU A 259 25.75 -2.66 -4.70
C LEU A 259 27.09 -2.01 -4.34
N GLU A 260 28.16 -2.65 -4.80
CA GLU A 260 29.55 -2.20 -4.68
C GLU A 260 30.13 -1.88 -6.07
N GLU A 261 31.40 -1.49 -6.10
CA GLU A 261 32.07 -1.14 -7.35
C GLU A 261 32.01 -2.30 -8.36
N GLY A 262 31.64 -1.99 -9.60
CA GLY A 262 31.50 -2.99 -10.66
C GLY A 262 30.17 -3.76 -10.67
N TYR A 263 29.33 -3.64 -9.63
CA TYR A 263 28.02 -4.28 -9.53
C TYR A 263 28.05 -5.79 -9.87
N PRO A 264 28.86 -6.60 -9.16
CA PRO A 264 29.01 -8.01 -9.49
C PRO A 264 27.68 -8.75 -9.34
N GLU A 265 27.42 -9.67 -10.27
CA GLU A 265 26.15 -10.38 -10.40
C GLU A 265 26.30 -11.87 -10.10
N LYS A 266 25.27 -12.45 -9.51
CA LYS A 266 25.14 -13.88 -9.24
C LYS A 266 23.76 -14.33 -9.67
N GLU A 267 23.70 -15.41 -10.44
CA GLU A 267 22.43 -16.04 -10.81
C GLU A 267 22.05 -17.06 -9.73
N MET A 268 20.84 -16.94 -9.21
CA MET A 268 20.28 -17.85 -8.21
C MET A 268 19.53 -18.95 -8.97
N VAL A 269 20.22 -20.07 -9.21
CA VAL A 269 19.69 -21.19 -9.99
C VAL A 269 19.26 -22.30 -9.03
N PRO A 270 17.95 -22.57 -8.86
CA PRO A 270 17.52 -23.70 -8.07
C PRO A 270 17.88 -25.01 -8.77
N HIS A 271 18.49 -25.96 -8.05
CA HIS A 271 18.96 -27.23 -8.63
C HIS A 271 17.84 -28.24 -8.93
N ASP A 272 16.66 -28.07 -8.35
CA ASP A 272 15.63 -29.12 -8.28
C ASP A 272 14.40 -28.83 -9.17
N VAL A 273 14.49 -27.96 -10.18
CA VAL A 273 13.31 -27.51 -10.95
C VAL A 273 13.51 -27.57 -12.46
N ASP A 274 12.71 -28.41 -13.12
CA ASP A 274 12.74 -28.58 -14.58
C ASP A 274 11.90 -27.54 -15.36
N SER A 275 10.97 -26.81 -14.72
CA SER A 275 10.06 -25.88 -15.48
C SER A 275 9.17 -24.91 -14.67
N ASN A 276 9.25 -24.88 -13.33
CA ASN A 276 8.28 -24.13 -12.49
C ASN A 276 8.87 -22.98 -11.67
N PHE A 277 10.07 -22.50 -12.01
CA PHE A 277 10.69 -21.36 -11.32
C PHE A 277 10.02 -20.05 -11.74
N TYR A 278 9.05 -19.60 -10.93
CA TYR A 278 8.26 -18.41 -11.23
C TYR A 278 7.82 -17.71 -9.95
N ILE A 279 8.34 -16.50 -9.73
CA ILE A 279 7.92 -15.62 -8.63
C ILE A 279 6.79 -14.73 -9.16
N TYR A 280 5.71 -14.53 -8.40
CA TYR A 280 4.53 -13.80 -8.93
C TYR A 280 4.49 -12.32 -8.57
N ASN A 281 4.93 -11.97 -7.36
CA ASN A 281 4.86 -10.62 -6.82
C ASN A 281 5.96 -10.39 -5.78
N GLU A 282 6.09 -9.14 -5.35
CA GLU A 282 7.08 -8.65 -4.38
C GLU A 282 6.98 -9.32 -3.01
N LYS A 283 5.82 -9.83 -2.60
CA LYS A 283 5.65 -10.56 -1.33
C LYS A 283 6.19 -11.99 -1.37
N ALA A 284 6.71 -12.41 -2.52
CA ALA A 284 7.28 -13.72 -2.75
C ALA A 284 8.80 -13.65 -3.03
N LEU A 285 9.45 -12.51 -2.76
CA LEU A 285 10.91 -12.38 -2.81
C LEU A 285 11.38 -11.51 -1.64
N CYS A 286 12.29 -12.01 -0.81
CA CYS A 286 12.84 -11.22 0.30
C CYS A 286 14.24 -11.69 0.71
N PHE A 287 15.04 -10.76 1.24
CA PHE A 287 16.31 -11.08 1.88
C PHE A 287 16.10 -11.40 3.37
N SER A 288 17.03 -12.16 3.95
CA SER A 288 17.14 -12.28 5.40
C SER A 288 17.48 -10.92 6.05
N PRO A 289 17.23 -10.74 7.35
CA PRO A 289 17.49 -9.47 8.05
C PRO A 289 18.94 -8.98 7.96
N ASP A 290 19.89 -9.90 7.89
CA ASP A 290 21.32 -9.64 7.72
C ASP A 290 21.77 -9.51 6.26
N GLY A 291 20.84 -9.69 5.30
CA GLY A 291 21.09 -9.58 3.86
C GLY A 291 21.92 -10.72 3.25
N THR A 292 22.19 -11.79 3.99
CA THR A 292 23.07 -12.89 3.55
C THR A 292 22.33 -14.02 2.83
N LEU A 293 21.03 -14.16 3.05
CA LEU A 293 20.17 -15.15 2.41
C LEU A 293 19.10 -14.45 1.55
N LEU A 294 18.66 -15.15 0.51
CA LEU A 294 17.56 -14.74 -0.34
C LEU A 294 16.52 -15.86 -0.40
N LEU A 295 15.25 -15.49 -0.25
CA LEU A 295 14.14 -16.41 -0.35
C LEU A 295 13.20 -15.96 -1.47
N GLY A 296 12.98 -16.83 -2.44
CA GLY A 296 11.98 -16.67 -3.49
C GLY A 296 10.89 -17.72 -3.38
N ALA A 297 9.63 -17.37 -3.66
CA ALA A 297 8.50 -18.29 -3.58
C ALA A 297 7.58 -18.18 -4.80
N GLY A 298 6.95 -19.30 -5.16
CA GLY A 298 6.19 -19.41 -6.39
C GLY A 298 5.63 -20.80 -6.62
N ASN A 299 4.38 -20.90 -7.09
CA ASN A 299 3.76 -22.16 -7.52
C ASN A 299 4.01 -23.36 -6.59
N GLY A 300 3.78 -23.20 -5.28
CA GLY A 300 3.90 -24.26 -4.28
C GLY A 300 5.32 -24.61 -3.90
N TRP A 301 6.29 -23.83 -4.36
CA TRP A 301 7.70 -23.98 -4.02
C TRP A 301 8.22 -22.68 -3.42
N ALA A 302 9.16 -22.78 -2.50
CA ALA A 302 10.02 -21.68 -2.12
C ALA A 302 11.46 -22.16 -2.11
N TRP A 303 12.37 -21.31 -2.54
CA TRP A 303 13.78 -21.60 -2.73
C TRP A 303 14.59 -20.65 -1.89
N LEU A 304 15.45 -21.21 -1.05
CA LEU A 304 16.38 -20.48 -0.22
C LEU A 304 17.76 -20.53 -0.86
N PHE A 305 18.37 -19.36 -0.99
CA PHE A 305 19.71 -19.20 -1.54
C PHE A 305 20.61 -18.47 -0.56
N ASN A 306 21.90 -18.78 -0.63
CA ASN A 306 22.93 -17.90 -0.10
C ASN A 306 23.11 -16.73 -1.08
N ALA A 307 22.73 -15.53 -0.66
CA ALA A 307 22.80 -14.33 -1.51
C ALA A 307 24.25 -13.89 -1.80
N VAL A 308 25.21 -14.33 -0.99
CA VAL A 308 26.63 -14.01 -1.15
C VAL A 308 27.28 -14.92 -2.18
N THR A 309 26.99 -16.22 -2.15
CA THR A 309 27.65 -17.21 -3.02
C THR A 309 26.83 -17.57 -4.26
N GLY A 310 25.50 -17.37 -4.21
CA GLY A 310 24.55 -17.84 -5.21
C GLY A 310 24.14 -19.31 -5.08
N GLU A 311 24.63 -19.98 -4.04
CA GLU A 311 24.32 -21.39 -3.77
C GLU A 311 22.84 -21.55 -3.38
N HIS A 312 22.17 -22.52 -4.01
CA HIS A 312 20.86 -22.98 -3.60
C HIS A 312 20.97 -23.88 -2.36
N LEU A 313 20.36 -23.47 -1.26
CA LEU A 313 20.47 -24.13 0.04
C LEU A 313 19.34 -25.13 0.28
N HIS A 314 18.09 -24.70 0.12
CA HIS A 314 16.90 -25.51 0.44
C HIS A 314 15.73 -25.20 -0.50
N THR A 315 14.99 -26.26 -0.83
CA THR A 315 13.67 -26.17 -1.48
C THR A 315 12.57 -26.54 -0.47
N PHE A 316 11.61 -25.64 -0.28
CA PHE A 316 10.42 -25.86 0.54
C PHE A 316 9.21 -26.14 -0.37
N ALA A 317 8.65 -27.34 -0.29
CA ALA A 317 7.49 -27.74 -1.08
C ALA A 317 6.19 -27.63 -0.27
N GLU A 318 5.15 -27.06 -0.87
CA GLU A 318 3.78 -27.17 -0.41
C GLU A 318 3.02 -28.21 -1.24
N GLU A 319 2.82 -29.37 -0.63
CA GLU A 319 2.12 -30.49 -1.24
C GLU A 319 0.61 -30.27 -1.28
N ARG A 320 0.05 -29.51 -0.33
CA ARG A 320 -1.40 -29.31 -0.25
C ARG A 320 -1.90 -28.53 -1.48
N ARG A 321 -2.87 -29.13 -2.18
CA ARG A 321 -3.57 -28.50 -3.29
C ARG A 321 -4.83 -27.79 -2.80
N PHE A 322 -5.18 -26.71 -3.47
CA PHE A 322 -6.31 -25.87 -3.09
C PHE A 322 -7.24 -25.61 -4.27
N ALA A 323 -8.51 -25.34 -3.97
CA ALA A 323 -9.52 -25.05 -4.98
C ALA A 323 -9.14 -23.79 -5.80
N GLU A 324 -9.55 -23.74 -7.07
CA GLU A 324 -9.31 -22.57 -7.91
C GLU A 324 -10.24 -21.40 -7.51
N PRO A 325 -9.73 -20.16 -7.36
CA PRO A 325 -10.61 -19.00 -7.24
C PRO A 325 -11.40 -18.83 -8.54
N TYR A 326 -12.72 -18.76 -8.45
CA TYR A 326 -13.55 -18.47 -9.61
C TYR A 326 -13.84 -16.97 -9.63
N HIS A 327 -13.10 -16.22 -10.45
CA HIS A 327 -13.40 -14.80 -10.66
C HIS A 327 -14.55 -14.64 -11.67
N PHE A 328 -15.73 -14.21 -11.19
CA PHE A 328 -16.80 -13.76 -12.07
C PHE A 328 -16.34 -12.51 -12.85
N GLY A 329 -16.52 -12.50 -14.17
CA GLY A 329 -16.34 -11.29 -15.01
C GLY A 329 -15.05 -11.18 -15.84
N GLN A 330 -14.12 -12.14 -15.77
CA GLN A 330 -12.84 -12.11 -16.53
C GLN A 330 -12.73 -13.21 -17.61
N GLY A 331 -13.85 -13.46 -18.27
CA GLY A 331 -13.97 -14.34 -19.44
C GLY A 331 -15.42 -14.76 -19.65
N GLY A 332 -15.81 -14.95 -20.91
CA GLY A 332 -17.19 -15.27 -21.27
C GLY A 332 -17.76 -16.49 -20.54
N PHE A 333 -19.08 -16.64 -20.61
CA PHE A 333 -19.88 -17.67 -19.93
C PHE A 333 -19.22 -19.07 -19.87
N MET A 334 -18.61 -19.54 -20.96
CA MET A 334 -17.97 -20.87 -20.99
C MET A 334 -16.75 -21.00 -20.08
N LYS A 335 -15.91 -19.96 -19.97
CA LYS A 335 -14.75 -19.95 -19.07
C LYS A 335 -15.23 -20.01 -17.62
N ASN A 336 -16.33 -19.32 -17.36
CA ASN A 336 -16.97 -19.24 -16.07
C ASN A 336 -17.58 -20.58 -15.64
N LEU A 337 -18.35 -21.21 -16.52
CA LEU A 337 -18.92 -22.53 -16.30
C LEU A 337 -17.84 -23.60 -16.10
N ARG A 338 -16.76 -23.58 -16.90
CA ARG A 338 -15.63 -24.51 -16.75
C ARG A 338 -14.95 -24.38 -15.39
N ARG A 339 -14.74 -23.16 -14.90
CA ARG A 339 -14.14 -22.91 -13.57
C ARG A 339 -15.06 -23.39 -12.45
N MET A 340 -16.37 -23.12 -12.53
CA MET A 340 -17.34 -23.63 -11.57
C MET A 340 -17.38 -25.17 -11.54
N ALA A 341 -17.34 -25.82 -12.72
CA ALA A 341 -17.27 -27.27 -12.80
C ALA A 341 -15.95 -27.83 -12.22
N SER A 342 -14.82 -27.20 -12.51
CA SER A 342 -13.51 -27.60 -11.97
C SER A 342 -13.48 -27.46 -10.44
N ASP A 343 -14.07 -26.40 -9.90
CA ASP A 343 -14.23 -26.23 -8.45
C ASP A 343 -15.11 -27.31 -7.82
N TYR A 344 -16.27 -27.60 -8.43
CA TYR A 344 -17.17 -28.65 -7.93
C TYR A 344 -16.47 -30.01 -7.89
N VAL A 345 -15.79 -30.38 -8.98
CA VAL A 345 -15.03 -31.63 -9.05
C VAL A 345 -13.82 -31.60 -8.11
N GLY A 346 -13.22 -30.42 -7.90
CA GLY A 346 -12.16 -30.17 -6.92
C GLY A 346 -12.55 -30.51 -5.48
N LYS A 347 -13.85 -30.55 -5.13
CA LYS A 347 -14.30 -31.02 -3.80
C LYS A 347 -14.17 -32.53 -3.62
N VAL A 348 -14.08 -33.27 -4.72
CA VAL A 348 -14.08 -34.75 -4.74
C VAL A 348 -12.71 -35.31 -5.14
N THR A 349 -11.89 -34.53 -5.86
CA THR A 349 -10.55 -34.95 -6.28
C THR A 349 -9.56 -33.79 -6.34
N ASP A 350 -8.28 -34.08 -6.05
CA ASP A 350 -7.19 -33.11 -6.14
C ASP A 350 -6.76 -32.80 -7.58
N ARG A 351 -7.22 -33.58 -8.58
CA ARG A 351 -6.84 -33.40 -10.00
C ARG A 351 -7.18 -32.02 -10.56
N TYR A 352 -8.24 -31.39 -10.05
CA TYR A 352 -8.70 -30.07 -10.48
C TYR A 352 -8.35 -28.97 -9.47
N LYS A 353 -7.59 -29.32 -8.42
CA LYS A 353 -6.99 -28.35 -7.52
C LYS A 353 -5.64 -27.93 -8.05
N ARG A 354 -5.31 -26.66 -7.89
CA ARG A 354 -4.02 -26.12 -8.32
C ARG A 354 -3.02 -26.16 -7.18
N THR A 355 -1.75 -26.15 -7.56
CA THR A 355 -0.65 -25.82 -6.66
C THR A 355 -0.86 -24.40 -6.10
N PRO A 356 -0.72 -24.17 -4.78
CA PRO A 356 -0.93 -22.86 -4.19
C PRO A 356 0.09 -21.85 -4.70
N GLN A 357 -0.31 -20.60 -4.81
CA GLN A 357 0.65 -19.51 -4.85
C GLN A 357 1.17 -19.30 -3.42
N LEU A 358 2.49 -19.21 -3.28
CA LEU A 358 3.16 -18.96 -2.01
C LEU A 358 3.62 -17.51 -1.94
N THR A 359 3.47 -16.93 -0.75
CA THR A 359 4.26 -15.78 -0.29
C THR A 359 5.22 -16.26 0.79
N CYS A 360 6.21 -15.43 1.12
CA CYS A 360 7.22 -15.85 2.08
C CYS A 360 7.82 -14.67 2.86
N ALA A 361 8.35 -14.95 4.05
CA ALA A 361 9.15 -14.02 4.82
C ALA A 361 10.14 -14.74 5.74
N PHE A 362 11.18 -14.03 6.17
CA PHE A 362 12.04 -14.44 7.28
C PHE A 362 11.51 -13.95 8.62
N THR A 363 11.82 -14.68 9.68
CA THR A 363 11.83 -14.12 11.04
C THR A 363 13.04 -13.22 11.25
N MET A 364 12.95 -12.21 12.12
CA MET A 364 14.05 -11.24 12.35
C MET A 364 15.33 -11.84 12.91
N ASP A 365 15.27 -13.02 13.53
CA ASP A 365 16.46 -13.76 13.94
C ASP A 365 17.19 -14.41 12.76
N GLY A 366 16.59 -14.43 11.57
CA GLY A 366 17.12 -15.10 10.38
C GLY A 366 17.12 -16.62 10.46
N LEU A 367 16.59 -17.21 11.54
CA LEU A 367 16.66 -18.65 11.80
C LEU A 367 15.50 -19.41 11.16
N ARG A 368 14.44 -18.72 10.77
CA ARG A 368 13.23 -19.35 10.24
C ARG A 368 12.70 -18.66 9.00
N VAL A 369 12.06 -19.45 8.18
CA VAL A 369 11.28 -19.01 7.02
C VAL A 369 9.82 -19.33 7.30
N VAL A 370 8.94 -18.39 6.95
CA VAL A 370 7.49 -18.61 6.93
C VAL A 370 7.04 -18.60 5.48
N THR A 371 6.43 -19.68 5.00
CA THR A 371 5.74 -19.71 3.71
C THR A 371 4.24 -19.71 3.94
N VAL A 372 3.48 -18.93 3.16
CA VAL A 372 2.03 -18.85 3.28
C VAL A 372 1.35 -19.23 1.97
N ALA A 373 0.52 -20.27 2.02
CA ALA A 373 -0.19 -20.84 0.88
C ALA A 373 -1.63 -20.32 0.83
N GLN A 374 -1.94 -19.51 -0.21
CA GLN A 374 -3.28 -18.98 -0.49
C GLN A 374 -4.04 -18.43 0.74
N SER A 375 -3.33 -17.85 1.72
CA SER A 375 -3.92 -17.35 2.97
C SER A 375 -4.65 -18.39 3.83
N MET A 376 -4.39 -19.69 3.66
CA MET A 376 -5.10 -20.76 4.40
C MET A 376 -4.17 -21.58 5.29
N LEU A 377 -2.91 -21.67 4.91
CA LEU A 377 -1.92 -22.48 5.58
C LEU A 377 -0.62 -21.68 5.60
N ALA A 378 0.03 -21.62 6.76
CA ALA A 378 1.40 -21.18 6.83
C ALA A 378 2.27 -22.30 7.37
N ARG A 379 3.45 -22.47 6.79
CA ARG A 379 4.48 -23.37 7.29
C ARG A 379 5.67 -22.57 7.74
N VAL A 380 6.32 -23.09 8.77
CA VAL A 380 7.48 -22.46 9.40
C VAL A 380 8.60 -23.48 9.33
N TRP A 381 9.71 -23.05 8.75
CA TRP A 381 10.85 -23.90 8.39
C TRP A 381 12.09 -23.40 9.11
N ASP A 382 12.94 -24.33 9.51
CA ASP A 382 14.27 -24.02 10.03
C ASP A 382 15.22 -23.74 8.86
N VAL A 383 15.84 -22.56 8.86
CA VAL A 383 16.71 -22.09 7.77
C VAL A 383 17.92 -22.98 7.55
N ARG A 384 18.48 -23.54 8.64
CA ARG A 384 19.73 -24.29 8.58
C ARG A 384 19.51 -25.70 8.06
N THR A 385 18.48 -26.37 8.56
CA THR A 385 18.19 -27.79 8.29
C THR A 385 17.22 -28.01 7.14
N GLY A 386 16.44 -26.99 6.77
CA GLY A 386 15.35 -27.11 5.81
C GLY A 386 14.10 -27.80 6.39
N GLY A 387 14.15 -28.26 7.64
CA GLY A 387 13.06 -29.02 8.26
C GLY A 387 11.87 -28.15 8.65
N GLU A 388 10.67 -28.71 8.54
CA GLU A 388 9.45 -28.07 9.04
C GLU A 388 9.45 -28.05 10.57
N VAL A 389 9.26 -26.86 11.15
CA VAL A 389 9.17 -26.61 12.59
C VAL A 389 7.73 -26.55 13.06
N ALA A 390 6.85 -25.94 12.26
CA ALA A 390 5.45 -25.76 12.61
C ALA A 390 4.56 -25.60 11.37
N THR A 391 3.31 -26.05 11.50
CA THR A 391 2.22 -25.79 10.55
C THR A 391 1.10 -25.02 11.25
N ILE A 392 0.78 -23.83 10.72
CA ILE A 392 -0.33 -22.99 11.16
C ILE A 392 -1.52 -23.19 10.23
N LYS A 393 -2.55 -23.84 10.75
CA LYS A 393 -3.87 -23.95 10.09
C LYS A 393 -4.75 -22.81 10.59
N THR A 394 -4.91 -21.77 9.78
CA THR A 394 -5.62 -20.55 10.19
C THR A 394 -7.09 -20.79 10.50
N GLY A 395 -7.67 -21.86 9.93
CA GLY A 395 -9.09 -22.19 10.09
C GLY A 395 -10.00 -21.25 9.30
N LEU A 396 -9.44 -20.41 8.43
CA LEU A 396 -10.23 -19.56 7.55
C LEU A 396 -11.02 -20.42 6.55
N PRO A 397 -12.26 -20.02 6.23
CA PRO A 397 -13.13 -20.82 5.38
C PRO A 397 -12.63 -20.84 3.93
N GLU A 398 -12.87 -21.96 3.23
CA GLU A 398 -12.74 -22.05 1.76
C GLU A 398 -14.02 -21.52 1.06
N THR A 399 -14.93 -20.90 1.81
CA THR A 399 -16.23 -20.40 1.31
C THR A 399 -16.05 -19.18 0.41
N ARG A 400 -16.76 -19.19 -0.73
CA ARG A 400 -16.77 -18.10 -1.70
C ARG A 400 -17.86 -17.08 -1.40
N ASN A 401 -17.59 -15.81 -1.69
CA ASN A 401 -18.63 -14.78 -1.71
C ASN A 401 -19.52 -14.89 -2.97
N LYS A 402 -20.51 -13.99 -3.09
CA LYS A 402 -21.39 -13.90 -4.27
C LYS A 402 -20.65 -13.75 -5.61
N GLY A 403 -19.44 -13.19 -5.59
CA GLY A 403 -18.56 -13.03 -6.75
C GLY A 403 -17.69 -14.24 -7.06
N GLY A 404 -17.79 -15.33 -6.29
CA GLY A 404 -16.99 -16.55 -6.48
C GLY A 404 -15.57 -16.48 -5.90
N THR A 405 -15.22 -15.42 -5.16
CA THR A 405 -13.87 -15.22 -4.60
C THR A 405 -13.79 -15.66 -3.14
N ILE A 406 -12.64 -16.21 -2.76
CA ILE A 406 -12.27 -16.49 -1.36
C ILE A 406 -11.39 -15.32 -0.90
N GLU A 407 -11.90 -14.50 0.02
CA GLU A 407 -11.21 -13.29 0.46
C GLU A 407 -10.42 -13.48 1.76
N ASN A 408 -9.69 -14.60 1.83
CA ASN A 408 -8.76 -14.85 2.93
C ASN A 408 -7.50 -13.99 2.74
N ARG A 409 -7.05 -13.38 3.82
CA ARG A 409 -5.88 -12.51 3.90
C ARG A 409 -4.96 -13.02 5.00
N HIS A 410 -3.67 -12.90 4.75
CA HIS A 410 -2.62 -13.16 5.72
C HIS A 410 -1.70 -11.94 5.74
N VAL A 411 -1.30 -11.54 6.94
CA VAL A 411 -0.37 -10.43 7.16
C VAL A 411 0.64 -10.90 8.18
N LEU A 412 1.89 -11.00 7.74
CA LEU A 412 3.01 -11.19 8.65
C LEU A 412 3.38 -9.82 9.25
N SER A 413 3.74 -9.80 10.52
CA SER A 413 4.45 -8.66 11.08
C SER A 413 5.74 -8.44 10.31
N ASP A 414 6.22 -7.19 10.25
CA ASP A 414 7.48 -6.85 9.57
C ASP A 414 8.68 -7.68 10.03
N ASN A 415 8.63 -8.24 11.25
CA ASN A 415 9.67 -9.10 11.79
C ASN A 415 9.43 -10.62 11.60
N GLY A 416 8.37 -11.01 10.90
CA GLY A 416 7.98 -12.39 10.66
C GLY A 416 7.54 -13.18 11.89
N ALA A 417 7.55 -12.59 13.09
CA ALA A 417 7.28 -13.27 14.36
C ALA A 417 5.79 -13.57 14.58
N TYR A 418 4.91 -12.82 13.92
CA TYR A 418 3.47 -12.96 14.07
C TYR A 418 2.78 -13.05 12.71
N LEU A 419 1.73 -13.86 12.68
CA LEU A 419 0.83 -13.99 11.53
C LEU A 419 -0.57 -13.62 11.94
N PHE A 420 -1.15 -12.62 11.27
CA PHE A 420 -2.57 -12.32 11.35
C PHE A 420 -3.30 -12.84 10.13
N ALA A 421 -4.27 -13.70 10.36
CA ALA A 421 -5.10 -14.31 9.33
C ALA A 421 -6.54 -13.84 9.49
N TYR A 422 -7.16 -13.33 8.43
CA TYR A 422 -8.54 -12.87 8.47
C TYR A 422 -9.25 -13.06 7.12
N ASN A 423 -10.58 -12.97 7.12
CA ASN A 423 -11.39 -12.94 5.91
C ASN A 423 -11.98 -11.53 5.76
N SER A 424 -11.75 -10.85 4.64
CA SER A 424 -12.20 -9.45 4.50
C SER A 424 -13.71 -9.29 4.31
N ASN A 425 -14.44 -10.39 4.07
CA ASN A 425 -15.90 -10.41 3.97
C ASN A 425 -16.58 -10.87 5.28
N GLY A 426 -15.86 -10.88 6.40
CA GLY A 426 -16.45 -11.19 7.72
C GLY A 426 -16.90 -12.64 7.95
N TYR A 427 -16.75 -13.55 6.96
CA TYR A 427 -17.21 -14.94 7.08
C TYR A 427 -16.33 -15.83 7.99
N GLY A 428 -15.10 -15.42 8.26
CA GLY A 428 -14.12 -16.20 9.03
C GLY A 428 -13.73 -15.52 10.33
N VAL A 429 -13.45 -16.32 11.36
CA VAL A 429 -12.85 -15.82 12.60
C VAL A 429 -11.42 -15.39 12.29
N ALA A 430 -11.12 -14.10 12.47
CA ALA A 430 -9.77 -13.60 12.35
C ALA A 430 -8.93 -14.11 13.53
N SER A 431 -7.63 -14.34 13.31
CA SER A 431 -6.77 -14.93 14.32
C SER A 431 -5.34 -14.41 14.21
N LEU A 432 -4.73 -14.20 15.38
CA LEU A 432 -3.32 -13.84 15.53
C LEU A 432 -2.54 -15.07 16.02
N TRP A 433 -1.39 -15.32 15.44
CA TRP A 433 -0.56 -16.50 15.68
C TRP A 433 0.89 -16.10 15.95
N ASP A 434 1.54 -16.86 16.82
CA ASP A 434 2.99 -16.86 17.01
C ASP A 434 3.61 -17.78 15.96
N THR A 435 4.48 -17.26 15.09
CA THR A 435 5.05 -18.06 14.01
C THR A 435 6.09 -19.05 14.53
N ALA A 436 6.80 -18.72 15.61
CA ALA A 436 7.82 -19.60 16.14
C ALA A 436 7.25 -20.93 16.69
N SER A 437 6.13 -20.88 17.40
CA SER A 437 5.50 -22.05 17.99
C SER A 437 4.33 -22.60 17.17
N GLY A 438 3.85 -21.84 16.19
CA GLY A 438 2.62 -22.12 15.46
C GLY A 438 1.36 -22.00 16.32
N ARG A 439 1.46 -21.44 17.53
CA ARG A 439 0.33 -21.34 18.47
C ARG A 439 -0.54 -20.13 18.15
N LYS A 440 -1.86 -20.33 18.25
CA LYS A 440 -2.82 -19.25 18.18
C LYS A 440 -2.72 -18.41 19.45
N ILE A 441 -2.52 -17.11 19.30
CA ILE A 441 -2.48 -16.13 20.39
C ILE A 441 -3.88 -15.65 20.71
N LYS A 442 -4.66 -15.30 19.67
CA LYS A 442 -5.96 -14.63 19.86
C LYS A 442 -6.89 -14.79 18.68
N GLU A 443 -8.19 -14.63 18.94
CA GLU A 443 -9.26 -14.61 17.94
C GLU A 443 -10.03 -13.29 17.98
N TYR A 444 -10.52 -12.88 16.82
CA TYR A 444 -11.28 -11.66 16.63
C TYR A 444 -12.47 -11.92 15.72
N ARG A 445 -13.60 -11.31 16.05
CA ARG A 445 -14.76 -11.22 15.14
C ARG A 445 -14.72 -9.84 14.49
N LEU A 446 -14.33 -9.82 13.23
CA LEU A 446 -14.28 -8.59 12.44
C LEU A 446 -15.57 -8.46 11.61
N PRO A 447 -16.10 -7.24 11.43
CA PRO A 447 -17.15 -7.00 10.46
C PRO A 447 -16.65 -7.22 9.02
N GLU A 448 -17.57 -7.15 8.06
CA GLU A 448 -17.19 -7.05 6.65
C GLU A 448 -16.44 -5.73 6.38
N GLY A 449 -15.63 -5.68 5.32
CA GLY A 449 -14.99 -4.43 4.89
C GLY A 449 -13.63 -4.15 5.53
N VAL A 450 -12.91 -5.18 5.98
CA VAL A 450 -11.51 -5.01 6.42
C VAL A 450 -10.60 -4.88 5.21
N TYR A 451 -10.13 -3.66 4.92
CA TYR A 451 -9.32 -3.37 3.73
C TYR A 451 -7.82 -3.48 3.97
N ILE A 452 -7.33 -3.09 5.15
CA ILE A 452 -5.92 -3.14 5.54
C ILE A 452 -5.83 -3.77 6.94
N ALA A 453 -4.83 -4.63 7.15
CA ALA A 453 -4.44 -5.07 8.47
C ALA A 453 -2.91 -5.07 8.59
N VAL A 454 -2.38 -4.70 9.74
CA VAL A 454 -0.94 -4.68 10.06
C VAL A 454 -0.73 -5.14 11.49
N VAL A 455 0.24 -6.03 11.70
CA VAL A 455 0.61 -6.52 13.02
C VAL A 455 1.82 -5.76 13.51
N ALA A 456 1.76 -5.19 14.72
CA ALA A 456 2.91 -4.57 15.34
C ALA A 456 4.04 -5.60 15.51
N LYS A 457 5.30 -5.17 15.33
CA LYS A 457 6.48 -6.03 15.49
C LYS A 457 6.54 -6.71 16.85
N ASP A 458 6.07 -6.05 17.90
CA ASP A 458 6.04 -6.62 19.24
C ASP A 458 4.87 -7.58 19.49
N GLY A 459 3.93 -7.72 18.54
CA GLY A 459 2.75 -8.56 18.62
C GLY A 459 1.68 -8.07 19.61
N ARG A 460 1.86 -6.89 20.25
CA ARG A 460 0.92 -6.36 21.26
C ARG A 460 -0.30 -5.70 20.65
N SER A 461 -0.23 -5.31 19.38
CA SER A 461 -1.33 -4.65 18.68
C SER A 461 -1.47 -5.14 17.25
N VAL A 462 -2.73 -5.26 16.82
CA VAL A 462 -3.09 -5.46 15.41
C VAL A 462 -3.91 -4.25 14.99
N TYR A 463 -3.42 -3.53 13.99
CA TYR A 463 -4.12 -2.40 13.40
C TYR A 463 -4.95 -2.89 12.23
N VAL A 464 -6.24 -2.59 12.21
CA VAL A 464 -7.13 -2.92 11.10
C VAL A 464 -7.86 -1.69 10.62
N MET A 465 -8.06 -1.56 9.32
CA MET A 465 -8.83 -0.49 8.72
C MET A 465 -10.17 -1.02 8.25
N ILE A 466 -11.25 -0.46 8.79
CA ILE A 466 -12.64 -0.85 8.55
C ILE A 466 -13.43 0.43 8.29
N ASP A 467 -14.17 0.50 7.19
CA ASP A 467 -14.97 1.68 6.83
C ASP A 467 -14.22 3.03 6.90
N ARG A 468 -12.91 3.01 6.62
CA ARG A 468 -11.94 4.12 6.69
C ARG A 468 -11.51 4.55 8.10
N ASP A 469 -11.93 3.84 9.13
CA ASP A 469 -11.44 4.01 10.50
C ASP A 469 -10.31 3.04 10.81
N VAL A 470 -9.33 3.49 11.62
CA VAL A 470 -8.26 2.64 12.13
C VAL A 470 -8.64 2.13 13.51
N HIS A 471 -8.78 0.81 13.63
CA HIS A 471 -9.03 0.13 14.90
C HIS A 471 -7.74 -0.55 15.40
N ILE A 472 -7.48 -0.41 16.69
CA ILE A 472 -6.35 -1.06 17.37
C ILE A 472 -6.90 -2.22 18.19
N LEU A 473 -6.59 -3.43 17.74
CA LEU A 473 -6.99 -4.65 18.42
C LEU A 473 -5.86 -5.12 19.35
N PRO A 474 -6.18 -5.60 20.56
CA PRO A 474 -5.17 -6.09 21.49
C PRO A 474 -4.59 -7.42 20.99
N GLY A 475 -3.26 -7.54 20.94
CA GLY A 475 -2.52 -8.72 20.54
C GLY A 475 -2.16 -9.63 21.71
N ARG A 476 -0.88 -10.01 21.81
CA ARG A 476 -0.34 -10.74 22.97
C ARG A 476 -0.29 -9.84 24.21
N ASN A 477 -0.44 -10.46 25.38
CA ASN A 477 -0.29 -9.80 26.67
C ASN A 477 1.17 -9.48 26.98
#